data_AF-A0A349PKC5-F1
#
_entry.id   AF-A0A349PKC5-F1
#
_cell.length_a   1.000
_cell.length_b   1.000
_cell.length_c   1.000
_cell.angle_alpha   90.00
_cell.angle_beta   90.00
_cell.angle_gamma   90.00
#
_symmetry.space_group_name_H-M   'P 1'
#
loop_
_entity.id
_entity.type
_entity.pdbx_description
1 polymer ?
#
loop_
_entity_poly.entity_id
_entity_poly.type
_entity_poly.pdbx_seq_one_letter_code
_entity_poly.pdbx_strand_id
1 'polypeptide(L)'
;MPGGNKNIKPTDGKQFSSDYQPKEKWTEKKATDLGIELINWLKEKDDENEDKGHMFFEEFLIIEKDLYPELIAYLSTKFTSFLKLIEKAKKIQELKLVKYGVGDRLNATMTKFVLINCHDFVEKSSTELTGKNGTPLFEQPLFGDE
;
A
#
# COMPACT_ATOMS: atom_id res chain seq x y z
N MET A 1 9.89 0.01 34.95
CA MET A 1 8.99 1.17 35.18
C MET A 1 7.62 0.65 35.57
N PRO A 2 7.03 1.03 36.72
CA PRO A 2 5.73 0.53 37.13
C PRO A 2 4.62 1.23 36.32
N GLY A 3 3.86 0.44 35.56
CA GLY A 3 2.84 0.91 34.61
C GLY A 3 1.61 1.51 35.28
N GLY A 4 1.12 2.62 34.70
CA GLY A 4 0.10 3.52 35.24
C GLY A 4 -1.35 3.05 35.24
N ASN A 5 -1.63 1.75 35.35
CA ASN A 5 -3.03 1.26 35.35
C ASN A 5 -3.71 1.31 36.74
N LYS A 6 -3.01 1.76 37.79
CA LYS A 6 -3.54 1.76 39.17
C LYS A 6 -3.63 3.14 39.84
N ASN A 7 -3.07 4.19 39.21
CA ASN A 7 -2.93 5.51 39.81
C ASN A 7 -3.74 6.61 39.12
N ILE A 8 -4.57 6.29 38.13
CA ILE A 8 -5.41 7.27 37.43
C ILE A 8 -6.83 7.12 37.97
N LYS A 9 -7.29 8.09 38.75
CA LYS A 9 -8.67 8.17 39.23
C LYS A 9 -9.59 8.63 38.09
N PRO A 10 -10.89 8.26 38.11
CA PRO A 10 -11.90 8.78 37.18
C PRO A 10 -11.94 10.32 37.07
N THR A 11 -11.52 11.01 38.13
CA THR A 11 -11.45 12.47 38.26
C THR A 11 -10.21 13.11 37.68
N ASP A 12 -9.17 12.33 37.37
CA ASP A 12 -7.86 12.86 36.95
C ASP A 12 -7.86 13.36 35.49
N GLY A 13 -8.98 13.22 34.78
CA GLY A 13 -9.21 13.78 33.45
C GLY A 13 -10.70 13.99 33.16
N LYS A 14 -11.01 14.75 32.10
CA LYS A 14 -12.39 14.86 31.61
C LYS A 14 -12.78 13.52 30.98
N GLN A 15 -13.77 12.86 31.58
CA GLN A 15 -14.34 11.64 31.03
C GLN A 15 -15.19 11.98 29.80
N PHE A 16 -15.16 11.10 28.81
CA PHE A 16 -16.08 11.18 27.68
C PHE A 16 -17.51 11.08 28.21
N SER A 17 -18.35 12.05 27.89
CA SER A 17 -19.77 12.06 28.27
C SER A 17 -20.64 12.43 27.05
N SER A 18 -21.96 12.37 27.20
CA SER A 18 -22.89 12.94 26.21
C SER A 18 -22.60 14.41 25.93
N ASP A 19 -22.15 15.13 26.97
CA ASP A 19 -21.97 16.58 26.96
C ASP A 19 -20.52 16.97 26.60
N TYR A 20 -19.59 16.02 26.68
CA TYR A 20 -18.19 16.19 26.34
C TYR A 20 -17.72 15.09 25.39
N GLN A 21 -17.88 15.37 24.09
CA GLN A 21 -17.22 14.66 23.01
C GLN A 21 -16.05 15.52 22.52
N PRO A 22 -14.79 15.07 22.63
CA PRO A 22 -13.68 15.84 22.09
C PRO A 22 -13.82 15.96 20.57
N LYS A 23 -13.39 17.12 20.06
CA LYS A 23 -13.48 17.41 18.64
C LYS A 23 -12.72 16.35 17.86
N GLU A 24 -13.39 15.81 16.84
CA GLU A 24 -12.82 14.81 15.97
C GLU A 24 -11.52 15.32 15.33
N LYS A 25 -10.43 14.56 15.56
CA LYS A 25 -9.10 14.93 15.07
C LYS A 25 -9.04 14.89 13.54
N TRP A 26 -9.63 13.85 12.95
CA TRP A 26 -9.60 13.53 11.53
C TRP A 26 -10.95 13.77 10.87
N THR A 27 -11.08 14.95 10.28
CA THR A 27 -12.18 15.30 9.39
C THR A 27 -11.85 14.90 7.95
N GLU A 28 -12.86 14.78 7.09
CA GLU A 28 -12.67 14.46 5.67
C GLU A 28 -11.71 15.44 4.98
N LYS A 29 -11.84 16.74 5.29
CA LYS A 29 -10.93 17.75 4.76
C LYS A 29 -9.47 17.48 5.13
N LYS A 30 -9.18 17.21 6.41
CA LYS A 30 -7.82 16.90 6.85
C LYS A 30 -7.28 15.61 6.25
N ALA A 31 -8.13 14.59 6.11
CA ALA A 31 -7.75 13.36 5.44
C ALA A 31 -7.38 13.65 3.97
N THR A 32 -8.23 14.39 3.26
CA THR A 32 -8.00 14.78 1.87
C THR A 32 -6.72 15.60 1.72
N ASP A 33 -6.48 16.58 2.60
CA ASP A 33 -5.26 17.38 2.63
C ASP A 33 -4.02 16.50 2.81
N LEU A 34 -4.06 15.53 3.73
CA LEU A 34 -3.00 14.54 3.92
C LEU A 34 -2.74 13.70 2.65
N GLY A 35 -3.81 13.26 1.97
CA GLY A 35 -3.69 12.47 0.75
C GLY A 35 -3.12 13.26 -0.43
N ILE A 36 -3.47 14.55 -0.54
CA ILE A 36 -2.88 15.46 -1.54
C ILE A 36 -1.40 15.67 -1.23
N GLU A 37 -1.06 15.90 0.03
CA GLU A 37 0.32 16.09 0.46
C GLU A 37 1.18 14.85 0.15
N LEU A 38 0.69 13.65 0.44
CA LEU A 38 1.34 12.40 0.07
C LEU A 38 1.60 12.32 -1.45
N ILE A 39 0.60 12.65 -2.28
CA ILE A 39 0.76 12.62 -3.74
C ILE A 39 1.81 13.63 -4.21
N ASN A 40 1.85 14.81 -3.60
CA ASN A 40 2.84 15.83 -3.92
C ASN A 40 4.24 15.38 -3.51
N TRP A 41 4.38 14.78 -2.33
CA TRP A 41 5.63 14.19 -1.86
C TRP A 41 6.09 13.06 -2.81
N LEU A 42 5.21 12.13 -3.19
CA LEU A 42 5.55 11.09 -4.17
C LEU A 42 5.95 11.63 -5.56
N LYS A 43 5.62 12.88 -5.89
CA LYS A 43 5.96 13.53 -7.16
C LYS A 43 7.08 14.56 -7.03
N GLU A 44 7.63 14.71 -5.83
CA GLU A 44 8.60 15.74 -5.55
C GLU A 44 9.84 15.54 -6.42
N LYS A 45 10.37 16.66 -6.89
CA LYS A 45 11.54 16.71 -7.73
C LYS A 45 12.66 17.48 -7.05
N ASP A 46 13.89 17.16 -7.39
CA ASP A 46 15.06 17.91 -6.95
C ASP A 46 15.26 19.18 -7.80
N ASP A 47 16.32 19.92 -7.49
CA ASP A 47 16.67 21.18 -8.15
C ASP A 47 17.04 20.97 -9.64
N GLU A 48 17.38 19.75 -10.03
CA GLU A 48 17.67 19.34 -11.41
C GLU A 48 16.41 18.83 -12.14
N ASN A 49 15.24 18.94 -11.51
CA ASN A 49 13.94 18.49 -12.02
C ASN A 49 13.90 16.96 -12.25
N GLU A 50 14.80 16.22 -11.61
CA GLU A 50 14.78 14.78 -11.47
C GLU A 50 13.87 14.37 -10.31
N ASP A 51 13.47 13.10 -10.30
CA ASP A 51 12.59 12.57 -9.27
C ASP A 51 13.39 12.29 -8.00
N LYS A 52 12.93 12.79 -6.83
CA LYS A 52 13.64 12.59 -5.55
C LYS A 52 13.71 11.14 -5.08
N GLY A 53 13.01 10.22 -5.73
CA GLY A 53 13.08 8.80 -5.43
C GLY A 53 12.09 8.32 -4.36
N HIS A 54 11.21 9.20 -3.88
CA HIS A 54 10.13 8.86 -2.96
C HIS A 54 9.23 7.76 -3.55
N MET A 55 9.20 6.58 -2.93
CA MET A 55 8.60 5.39 -3.54
C MET A 55 7.52 4.76 -2.67
N PHE A 56 7.75 4.65 -1.36
CA PHE A 56 6.83 3.99 -0.44
C PHE A 56 6.04 5.02 0.35
N PHE A 57 4.72 4.99 0.24
CA PHE A 57 3.87 5.96 0.94
C PHE A 57 3.91 5.76 2.47
N GLU A 58 4.30 4.59 2.97
CA GLU A 58 4.54 4.34 4.40
C GLU A 58 5.68 5.20 4.96
N GLU A 59 6.72 5.48 4.16
CA GLU A 59 7.82 6.35 4.57
C GLU A 59 7.31 7.77 4.85
N PHE A 60 6.44 8.30 3.99
CA PHE A 60 5.81 9.59 4.20
C PHE A 60 5.04 9.65 5.53
N LEU A 61 4.30 8.59 5.89
CA LEU A 61 3.55 8.59 7.13
C LEU A 61 4.48 8.53 8.35
N ILE A 62 5.40 7.57 8.37
CA ILE A 62 6.19 7.26 9.56
C ILE A 62 7.32 8.27 9.73
N ILE A 63 8.06 8.55 8.65
CA ILE A 63 9.29 9.34 8.70
C ILE A 63 8.96 10.83 8.60
N GLU A 64 8.15 11.23 7.62
CA GLU A 64 7.89 12.65 7.36
C GLU A 64 6.78 13.24 8.25
N LYS A 65 5.80 12.42 8.65
CA LYS A 65 4.61 12.89 9.38
C LYS A 65 4.50 12.39 10.82
N ASP A 66 5.35 11.47 11.26
CA ASP A 66 5.28 10.84 12.58
C ASP A 66 3.88 10.27 12.87
N LEU A 67 3.33 9.57 11.87
CA LEU A 67 2.00 8.95 11.88
C LEU A 67 2.10 7.43 11.80
N TYR A 68 1.11 6.77 12.39
CA TYR A 68 0.97 5.32 12.35
C TYR A 68 0.48 4.83 10.98
N PRO A 69 1.01 3.72 10.45
CA PRO A 69 0.59 3.15 9.16
C PRO A 69 -0.91 2.82 9.08
N GLU A 70 -1.49 2.34 10.18
CA GLU A 70 -2.90 1.95 10.29
C GLU A 70 -3.86 3.12 10.03
N LEU A 71 -3.36 4.36 10.14
CA LEU A 71 -4.13 5.56 9.87
C LEU A 71 -4.67 5.58 8.42
N ILE A 72 -3.90 5.08 7.44
CA ILE A 72 -4.40 5.03 6.06
C ILE A 72 -5.61 4.13 5.94
N ALA A 73 -5.56 2.94 6.54
CA ALA A 73 -6.68 2.00 6.51
C ALA A 73 -7.91 2.60 7.21
N TYR A 74 -7.71 3.21 8.38
CA TYR A 74 -8.77 3.91 9.10
C TYR A 74 -9.41 5.05 8.28
N LEU A 75 -8.61 5.95 7.70
CA LEU A 75 -9.14 7.08 6.93
C LEU A 75 -9.76 6.64 5.59
N SER A 76 -9.24 5.58 4.97
CA SER A 76 -9.74 5.06 3.69
C SER A 76 -11.08 4.35 3.83
N THR A 77 -11.29 3.64 4.95
CA THR A 77 -12.59 3.04 5.26
C THR A 77 -13.64 4.10 5.61
N LYS A 78 -13.21 5.21 6.21
CA LYS A 78 -14.08 6.28 6.68
C LYS A 78 -14.46 7.29 5.60
N PHE A 79 -13.52 7.65 4.72
CA PHE A 79 -13.69 8.70 3.72
C PHE A 79 -13.32 8.21 2.33
N THR A 80 -14.33 8.03 1.46
CA THR A 80 -14.12 7.56 0.08
C THR A 80 -13.26 8.52 -0.75
N SER A 81 -13.34 9.82 -0.47
CA SER A 81 -12.49 10.86 -1.08
C SER A 81 -11.00 10.59 -0.80
N PHE A 82 -10.67 10.23 0.44
CA PHE A 82 -9.31 9.86 0.83
C PHE A 82 -8.87 8.53 0.20
N LEU A 83 -9.73 7.51 0.20
CA LEU A 83 -9.45 6.22 -0.45
C LEU A 83 -8.99 6.39 -1.90
N LYS A 84 -9.69 7.22 -2.68
CA LYS A 84 -9.33 7.52 -4.08
C LYS A 84 -7.95 8.15 -4.23
N LEU A 85 -7.51 8.97 -3.26
CA LEU A 85 -6.17 9.56 -3.25
C LEU A 85 -5.11 8.51 -2.94
N ILE A 86 -5.39 7.58 -2.03
CA ILE A 86 -4.49 6.47 -1.71
C ILE A 86 -4.36 5.50 -2.89
N GLU A 87 -5.45 5.18 -3.60
CA GLU A 87 -5.40 4.40 -4.83
C GLU A 87 -4.53 5.07 -5.89
N LYS A 88 -4.65 6.40 -6.04
CA LYS A 88 -3.80 7.18 -6.93
C LYS A 88 -2.33 7.17 -6.50
N ALA A 89 -2.05 7.26 -5.20
CA ALA A 89 -0.69 7.15 -4.65
C ALA A 89 -0.06 5.78 -4.97
N LYS A 90 -0.82 4.69 -4.74
CA LYS A 90 -0.39 3.32 -5.12
C LYS A 90 -0.10 3.20 -6.62
N LYS A 91 -0.92 3.84 -7.47
CA LYS A 91 -0.67 3.83 -8.91
C LYS A 91 0.60 4.60 -9.30
N ILE A 92 0.92 5.70 -8.60
CA ILE A 92 2.16 6.44 -8.81
C ILE A 92 3.36 5.57 -8.42
N GLN A 93 3.33 4.91 -7.27
CA GLN A 93 4.35 3.98 -6.81
C GLN A 93 4.58 2.86 -7.84
N GLU A 94 3.51 2.22 -8.33
CA GLU A 94 3.57 1.19 -9.37
C GLU A 94 4.30 1.70 -10.62
N LEU A 95 3.89 2.87 -11.13
CA LEU A 95 4.49 3.46 -12.34
C LEU A 95 5.97 3.80 -12.14
N LYS A 96 6.35 4.29 -10.96
CA LYS A 96 7.75 4.56 -10.62
C LYS A 96 8.57 3.27 -10.60
N LEU A 97 8.09 2.23 -9.91
CA LEU A 97 8.75 0.92 -9.85
C LEU A 97 8.98 0.36 -11.25
N VAL A 98 7.95 0.37 -12.11
CA VAL A 98 8.07 -0.09 -13.50
C VAL A 98 9.08 0.76 -14.28
N LYS A 99 8.95 2.10 -14.24
CA LYS A 99 9.83 3.01 -14.99
C LYS A 99 11.30 2.84 -14.59
N TYR A 100 11.59 2.82 -13.29
CA TYR A 100 12.96 2.73 -12.80
C TYR A 100 13.54 1.32 -12.85
N GLY A 101 12.70 0.28 -12.71
CA GLY A 101 13.11 -1.10 -12.93
C GLY A 101 13.48 -1.38 -14.38
N VAL A 102 12.67 -0.91 -15.34
CA VAL A 102 12.98 -1.05 -16.78
C VAL A 102 14.21 -0.22 -17.17
N GLY A 103 14.40 0.95 -16.53
CA GLY A 103 15.56 1.81 -16.73
C GLY A 103 16.83 1.37 -16.01
N ASP A 104 16.86 0.17 -15.42
CA ASP A 104 17.99 -0.40 -14.66
C ASP A 104 18.52 0.52 -13.53
N ARG A 105 17.65 1.40 -13.01
CA ARG A 105 17.96 2.29 -11.88
C ARG A 105 17.65 1.66 -10.52
N LEU A 106 16.88 0.57 -10.52
CA LEU A 106 16.54 -0.21 -9.33
C LEU A 106 17.01 -1.65 -9.53
N ASN A 107 17.21 -2.36 -8.43
CA ASN A 107 17.44 -3.80 -8.48
C ASN A 107 16.21 -4.50 -9.10
N ALA A 108 16.38 -5.14 -10.26
CA ALA A 108 15.30 -5.76 -11.02
C ALA A 108 14.56 -6.84 -10.21
N THR A 109 15.30 -7.67 -9.46
CA THR A 109 14.73 -8.74 -8.63
C THR A 109 13.86 -8.17 -7.51
N MET A 110 14.33 -7.12 -6.83
CA MET A 110 13.54 -6.43 -5.80
C MET A 110 12.33 -5.71 -6.39
N THR A 111 12.50 -5.07 -7.54
CA THR A 111 11.39 -4.40 -8.24
C THR A 111 10.28 -5.39 -8.58
N LYS A 112 10.65 -6.55 -9.14
CA LYS A 112 9.73 -7.65 -9.41
C LYS A 112 9.04 -8.15 -8.13
N PHE A 113 9.79 -8.35 -7.06
CA PHE A 113 9.25 -8.77 -5.77
C PHE A 113 8.19 -7.80 -5.23
N VAL A 114 8.46 -6.50 -5.26
CA VAL A 114 7.50 -5.47 -4.81
C VAL A 114 6.28 -5.41 -5.72
N LEU A 115 6.46 -5.44 -7.05
CA LEU A 115 5.34 -5.41 -7.99
C LEU A 115 4.38 -6.60 -7.80
N ILE A 116 4.92 -7.80 -7.53
CA ILE A 116 4.09 -9.00 -7.27
C ILE A 116 3.35 -8.89 -5.94
N ASN A 117 4.03 -8.50 -4.86
CA ASN A 117 3.45 -8.53 -3.51
C ASN A 117 2.56 -7.32 -3.19
N CYS A 118 2.78 -6.17 -3.84
CA CYS A 118 2.12 -4.91 -3.49
C CYS A 118 1.21 -4.36 -4.60
N HIS A 119 1.35 -4.83 -5.85
CA HIS A 119 0.64 -4.29 -7.02
C HIS A 119 0.00 -5.38 -7.89
N ASP A 120 -0.17 -6.60 -7.38
CA ASP A 120 -0.89 -7.71 -8.03
C ASP A 120 -0.30 -8.13 -9.39
N PHE A 121 0.99 -7.88 -9.64
CA PHE A 121 1.64 -8.39 -10.84
C PHE A 121 1.78 -9.91 -10.74
N VAL A 122 1.61 -10.59 -11.87
CA VAL A 122 1.72 -12.04 -11.95
C VAL A 122 2.67 -12.41 -13.08
N GLU A 123 3.57 -13.35 -12.79
CA GLU A 123 4.40 -13.96 -13.82
C GLU A 123 3.55 -14.81 -14.75
N LYS A 124 3.53 -14.43 -16.02
CA LYS A 124 2.90 -15.23 -17.05
C LYS A 124 3.88 -16.31 -17.49
N SER A 125 3.54 -17.56 -17.23
CA SER A 125 4.25 -18.72 -17.78
C SER A 125 3.31 -19.48 -18.70
N SER A 126 3.88 -20.04 -19.77
CA SER A 126 3.22 -21.00 -20.65
C SER A 126 4.08 -22.25 -20.66
N THR A 127 3.48 -23.40 -20.39
CA THR A 127 4.16 -24.69 -20.42
C THR A 127 3.54 -25.54 -21.51
N GLU A 128 4.32 -25.84 -22.54
CA GLU A 128 3.94 -26.83 -23.54
C GLU A 128 4.19 -28.22 -22.97
N LEU A 129 3.11 -28.94 -22.66
CA LEU A 129 3.18 -30.32 -22.18
C LEU A 129 3.31 -31.25 -23.39
N THR A 130 4.49 -31.87 -23.54
CA THR A 130 4.74 -32.90 -24.55
C THR A 130 5.09 -34.23 -23.88
N GLY A 131 4.65 -35.32 -24.49
CA GLY A 131 5.04 -36.68 -24.14
C GLY A 131 6.45 -37.01 -24.64
N LYS A 132 6.89 -38.25 -24.36
CA LYS A 132 8.21 -38.73 -24.78
C LYS A 132 8.40 -38.55 -26.29
N ASN A 133 9.47 -37.85 -26.68
CA ASN A 133 9.81 -37.51 -28.08
C ASN A 133 8.89 -36.47 -28.75
N GLY A 134 8.25 -35.58 -27.99
CA GLY A 134 7.43 -34.49 -28.55
C GLY A 134 6.04 -34.95 -29.00
N THR A 135 5.63 -36.19 -28.69
CA THR A 135 4.29 -36.69 -29.00
C THR A 135 3.25 -36.05 -28.08
N PRO A 136 1.99 -35.84 -28.52
CA PRO A 136 0.92 -35.40 -27.64
C PRO A 136 0.75 -36.33 -26.43
N LEU A 137 0.40 -35.76 -25.27
CA LEU A 137 -0.07 -36.57 -24.13
C LEU A 137 -1.42 -37.18 -24.53
N PHE A 138 -1.50 -38.51 -24.58
CA PHE A 138 -2.76 -39.19 -24.87
C PHE A 138 -3.73 -39.00 -23.70
N GLU A 139 -4.89 -38.40 -23.95
CA GLU A 139 -6.04 -38.49 -23.04
C GLU A 139 -6.58 -39.94 -23.12
N GLN A 140 -6.43 -40.73 -22.05
CA GLN A 140 -7.15 -41.99 -21.96
C GLN A 140 -8.65 -41.69 -21.81
N PRO A 141 -9.54 -42.30 -22.62
CA PRO A 141 -10.97 -42.15 -22.42
C PRO A 141 -11.38 -42.80 -21.08
N LEU A 142 -12.08 -42.03 -20.25
CA LEU A 142 -12.66 -42.43 -18.96
C LEU A 142 -13.88 -43.35 -19.13
N PHE A 143 -13.83 -44.38 -19.98
CA PHE A 143 -14.87 -45.41 -20.01
C PHE A 143 -14.23 -46.76 -20.28
N GLY A 144 -14.23 -47.60 -19.24
CA GLY A 144 -14.10 -49.04 -19.41
C GLY A 144 -15.40 -49.53 -20.03
N ASP A 145 -15.29 -50.07 -21.24
CA ASP A 145 -16.35 -50.89 -21.82
C ASP A 145 -16.32 -52.26 -21.14
N GLU A 146 -17.45 -52.57 -20.49
CA GLU A 146 -18.07 -53.86 -20.12
C GLU A 146 -17.22 -55.00 -19.54
#